data_AF-A0A8H4AZE7-F1
#
_entry.id   AF-A0A8H4AZE7-F1
#
_cell.length_a   1.000
_cell.length_b   1.000
_cell.length_c   1.000
_cell.angle_alpha   90.00
_cell.angle_beta   90.00
_cell.angle_gamma   90.00
#
_symmetry.space_group_name_H-M   'P 1'
#
loop_
_entity.id
_entity.type
_entity.pdbx_description
1 polymer ?
#
loop_
_entity_poly.entity_id
_entity_poly.type
_entity_poly.pdbx_seq_one_letter_code
_entity_poly.pdbx_strand_id
1 'polypeptide(L)'
;MGPICEEPLLLETLKSYCPNITYFNISDVGLSTQFLELIGNLQKLQFLTLWYLYEIENEPEIQVIQFAKLLPFTLQYLDLRYSCLSSYIEILLNNC
;
A
#
# COMPACT_ATOMS: atom_id res chain seq x y z
N MET A 1 -26.90 4.34 -9.43
CA MET A 1 -25.81 5.18 -8.90
C MET A 1 -24.92 4.25 -8.09
N GLY A 2 -23.72 3.93 -8.60
CA GLY A 2 -22.74 3.17 -7.80
C GLY A 2 -22.26 4.02 -6.63
N PRO A 3 -21.72 3.39 -5.56
CA PRO A 3 -21.15 4.15 -4.46
C PRO A 3 -20.04 5.05 -5.01
N ILE A 4 -19.96 6.29 -4.52
CA ILE A 4 -18.82 7.16 -4.75
C ILE A 4 -17.62 6.40 -4.19
N CYS A 5 -16.58 6.12 -5.00
CA CYS A 5 -15.34 5.53 -4.48
C CYS A 5 -14.72 6.55 -3.51
N GLU A 6 -14.94 6.35 -2.21
CA GLU A 6 -14.39 7.19 -1.14
C GLU A 6 -12.90 6.91 -0.88
N GLU A 7 -12.34 5.87 -1.51
CA GLU A 7 -10.94 5.45 -1.37
C GLU A 7 -9.95 6.61 -1.61
N PRO A 8 -9.97 7.36 -2.73
CA PRO A 8 -9.01 8.45 -2.93
C PRO A 8 -9.13 9.54 -1.85
N LEU A 9 -10.35 9.85 -1.40
CA LEU A 9 -10.60 10.86 -0.37
C LEU A 9 -10.05 10.40 1.00
N LEU A 10 -10.25 9.12 1.33
CA LEU A 10 -9.74 8.51 2.55
C LEU A 10 -8.21 8.53 2.57
N LEU A 11 -7.55 8.12 1.49
CA LEU A 11 -6.09 8.09 1.39
C LEU A 11 -5.48 9.49 1.54
N GLU A 12 -6.06 10.50 0.87
CA GLU A 12 -5.63 11.90 1.01
C GLU A 12 -5.83 12.44 2.42
N THR A 13 -6.94 12.06 3.08
CA THR A 13 -7.22 12.46 4.47
C THR A 13 -6.21 11.84 5.42
N LEU A 14 -5.92 10.54 5.29
CA LEU A 14 -4.92 9.85 6.12
C LEU A 14 -3.53 10.46 5.93
N LYS A 15 -3.15 10.76 4.68
CA LYS A 15 -1.88 11.42 4.35
C LYS A 15 -1.74 12.79 5.04
N SER A 16 -2.82 13.57 5.06
CA SER A 16 -2.81 14.95 5.59
C SER A 16 -2.91 15.01 7.13
N TYR A 17 -3.76 14.18 7.72
CA TYR A 17 -4.12 14.30 9.13
C TYR A 17 -3.46 13.23 10.02
N CYS A 18 -2.91 12.16 9.46
CA CYS A 18 -2.37 11.03 10.21
C CYS A 18 -0.93 10.64 9.79
N PRO A 19 0.05 11.57 9.72
CA PRO A 19 1.40 11.27 9.23
C PRO A 19 2.23 10.35 10.14
N ASN A 20 1.80 10.14 11.39
CA ASN A 20 2.54 9.38 12.41
C ASN A 20 1.98 7.98 12.64
N ILE A 21 1.18 7.44 11.73
CA ILE A 21 0.65 6.08 11.84
C ILE A 21 1.80 5.09 11.97
N THR A 22 1.74 4.24 13.01
CA THR A 22 2.68 3.13 13.22
C THR A 22 2.08 1.78 12.84
N TYR A 23 0.76 1.66 12.83
CA TYR A 23 0.02 0.47 12.47
C TYR A 23 -1.04 0.82 11.42
N PHE A 24 -0.93 0.23 10.24
CA PHE A 24 -1.87 0.45 9.15
C PHE A 24 -2.39 -0.89 8.63
N ASN A 25 -3.71 -1.06 8.74
CA ASN A 25 -4.44 -2.22 8.23
C ASN A 25 -5.53 -1.72 7.30
N ILE A 26 -5.44 -2.12 6.04
CA ILE A 26 -6.39 -1.72 5.01
C ILE A 26 -6.73 -2.92 4.13
N SER A 27 -7.99 -2.95 3.70
CA SER A 27 -8.54 -3.97 2.82
C SER A 27 -9.24 -3.34 1.62
N ASP A 28 -9.33 -4.09 0.51
CA ASP A 28 -10.12 -3.69 -0.67
C ASP A 28 -9.63 -2.35 -1.25
N VAL A 29 -8.32 -2.28 -1.51
CA VAL A 29 -7.62 -1.09 -2.02
C VAL A 29 -6.84 -1.45 -3.27
N GLY A 30 -6.76 -0.54 -4.24
CA GLY A 30 -5.91 -0.72 -5.41
C GLY A 30 -4.45 -0.35 -5.15
N LEU A 31 -3.50 -0.92 -5.91
CA LEU A 31 -2.10 -0.45 -5.95
C LEU A 31 -1.94 0.89 -6.70
N SER A 32 -2.81 1.86 -6.40
CA SER A 32 -2.88 3.15 -7.09
C SER A 32 -1.74 4.09 -6.69
N THR A 33 -1.47 5.10 -7.53
CA THR A 33 -0.51 6.17 -7.21
C THR A 33 -0.81 6.84 -5.86
N GLN A 34 -2.08 7.07 -5.52
CA GLN A 34 -2.45 7.67 -4.23
C GLN A 34 -2.10 6.76 -3.05
N PHE A 35 -2.29 5.45 -3.21
CA PHE A 35 -1.91 4.48 -2.20
C PHE A 35 -0.39 4.42 -2.02
N LEU A 36 0.37 4.39 -3.12
CA LEU A 36 1.83 4.44 -3.09
C LEU A 36 2.35 5.72 -2.40
N GLU A 37 1.77 6.87 -2.73
CA GLU A 37 2.10 8.15 -2.06
C GLU A 37 1.81 8.10 -0.56
N LEU A 38 0.68 7.53 -0.14
CA LEU A 38 0.37 7.39 1.29
C LEU A 38 1.46 6.55 1.98
N ILE A 39 1.76 5.36 1.47
CA ILE A 39 2.76 4.45 2.06
C ILE A 39 4.13 5.13 2.17
N GLY A 40 4.57 5.81 1.10
CA GLY A 40 5.83 6.56 1.10
C GLY A 40 5.86 7.73 2.10
N ASN A 41 4.71 8.27 2.52
CA ASN A 41 4.64 9.34 3.51
C ASN A 41 4.56 8.85 4.97
N LEU A 42 4.20 7.59 5.20
CA LEU A 42 4.09 7.02 6.55
C LEU A 42 5.46 6.58 7.11
N GLN A 43 6.35 7.55 7.33
CA GLN A 43 7.74 7.34 7.76
C GLN A 43 7.92 6.66 9.13
N LYS A 44 6.85 6.54 9.93
CA LYS A 44 6.84 5.84 11.24
C LYS A 44 6.13 4.50 11.21
N LEU A 45 5.68 4.05 10.04
CA LEU A 45 4.92 2.81 9.91
C LEU A 45 5.80 1.62 10.30
N GLN A 46 5.32 0.82 11.23
CA GLN A 46 5.99 -0.38 11.75
C GLN A 46 5.24 -1.65 11.36
N PHE A 47 3.92 -1.58 11.25
CA PHE A 47 3.06 -2.73 10.94
C PHE A 47 2.16 -2.38 9.78
N LEU A 48 2.29 -3.11 8.68
CA LEU A 48 1.45 -2.98 7.49
C LEU A 48 0.73 -4.30 7.23
N THR A 49 -0.59 -4.22 7.07
CA THR A 49 -1.44 -5.36 6.73
C THR A 49 -2.32 -4.99 5.56
N LEU A 50 -2.20 -5.74 4.47
CA LEU A 50 -2.87 -5.51 3.19
C LEU A 50 -3.72 -6.72 2.82
N TRP A 51 -5.03 -6.54 2.88
CA TRP A 51 -6.02 -7.56 2.53
C TRP A 51 -6.70 -7.23 1.22
N TYR A 52 -6.95 -8.21 0.34
CA TYR A 52 -7.69 -7.99 -0.91
C TYR A 52 -7.17 -6.81 -1.73
N LEU A 53 -5.85 -6.64 -1.76
CA LEU A 53 -5.24 -5.64 -2.63
C LEU A 53 -5.36 -6.14 -4.07
N TYR A 54 -5.94 -5.32 -4.94
CA TYR A 54 -6.14 -5.66 -6.34
C TYR A 54 -5.24 -4.79 -7.23
N GLU A 55 -4.77 -5.41 -8.31
CA GLU A 55 -3.97 -4.73 -9.32
C GLU A 55 -4.84 -3.80 -10.16
N ILE A 56 -4.41 -2.55 -10.26
CA ILE A 56 -4.91 -1.62 -11.27
C ILE A 56 -3.68 -1.01 -11.93
N GLU A 57 -3.31 -1.56 -13.08
CA GLU A 57 -2.63 -0.94 -14.21
C GLU A 57 -2.05 -2.04 -15.12
N ASN A 58 -1.61 -1.68 -16.32
CA ASN A 58 -1.10 -2.63 -17.31
C ASN A 58 0.31 -3.19 -16.97
N GLU A 59 1.01 -2.62 -15.97
CA GLU A 59 2.41 -2.93 -15.65
C GLU A 59 2.61 -3.24 -14.15
N PRO A 60 2.05 -4.36 -13.65
CA PRO A 60 2.03 -4.67 -12.21
C PRO A 60 3.43 -4.82 -11.60
N GLU A 61 4.39 -5.38 -12.33
CA GLU A 61 5.77 -5.56 -11.85
C GLU A 61 6.45 -4.22 -11.53
N ILE A 62 6.21 -3.18 -12.34
CA ILE A 62 6.77 -1.84 -12.13
C ILE A 62 6.17 -1.22 -10.86
N GLN A 63 4.86 -1.35 -10.67
CA GLN A 63 4.20 -0.85 -9.46
C GLN A 63 4.66 -1.62 -8.21
N VAL A 64 4.86 -2.93 -8.29
CA VAL A 64 5.40 -3.73 -7.18
C VAL A 64 6.80 -3.25 -6.80
N ILE A 65 7.67 -2.97 -7.78
CA ILE A 65 9.01 -2.43 -7.53
C ILE A 65 8.92 -1.04 -6.88
N GLN A 66 8.02 -0.17 -7.35
CA GLN A 66 7.80 1.14 -6.75
C GLN A 66 7.30 1.03 -5.31
N PHE A 67 6.32 0.16 -5.07
CA PHE A 67 5.78 -0.12 -3.74
C PHE A 67 6.88 -0.60 -2.79
N ALA A 68 7.70 -1.57 -3.21
CA ALA A 68 8.83 -2.07 -2.42
C ALA A 68 9.77 -0.94 -1.98
N LYS A 69 10.15 -0.08 -2.93
CA LYS A 69 11.06 1.05 -2.68
C LYS A 69 10.47 2.15 -1.78
N LEU A 70 9.14 2.20 -1.65
CA LEU A 70 8.42 3.15 -0.81
C LEU A 70 8.14 2.61 0.59
N LEU A 71 8.38 1.31 0.85
CA LEU A 71 8.22 0.76 2.17
C LEU A 71 9.16 1.47 3.15
N PRO A 72 8.63 1.99 4.28
CA PRO A 72 9.45 2.73 5.22
C PRO A 72 10.43 1.80 5.94
N PHE A 73 11.66 2.27 6.16
CA PHE A 73 12.70 1.51 6.88
C PHE A 73 12.31 1.14 8.33
N THR A 74 11.28 1.79 8.89
CA THR A 74 10.72 1.46 10.20
C THR A 74 9.83 0.23 10.20
N LEU A 75 9.50 -0.32 9.02
CA LEU A 75 8.59 -1.45 8.89
C LEU A 75 9.21 -2.71 9.51
N GLN A 76 8.47 -3.32 10.42
CA GLN A 76 8.87 -4.53 11.16
C GLN A 76 7.99 -5.73 10.79
N TYR A 77 6.78 -5.48 10.29
CA TYR A 77 5.82 -6.51 9.96
C TYR A 77 5.05 -6.13 8.69
N LEU A 78 5.04 -7.06 7.74
CA LEU A 78 4.29 -6.96 6.50
C LEU A 78 3.42 -8.21 6.32
N ASP A 79 2.11 -8.01 6.28
CA ASP A 79 1.13 -9.07 6.00
C ASP A 79 0.46 -8.81 4.65
N LEU A 80 0.62 -9.77 3.74
CA LEU A 80 0.11 -9.76 2.37
C LEU A 80 -0.88 -10.90 2.13
N ARG A 81 -1.45 -11.49 3.18
CA ARG A 81 -2.43 -12.58 3.03
C ARG A 81 -3.61 -12.09 2.19
N TYR A 82 -3.98 -12.88 1.17
CA TYR A 82 -5.07 -12.58 0.25
C TYR A 82 -4.88 -11.28 -0.57
N SER A 83 -3.64 -10.84 -0.78
CA SER A 83 -3.27 -9.72 -1.66
C SER A 83 -2.75 -10.24 -3.01
N CYS A 84 -3.01 -9.54 -4.13
CA CYS A 84 -2.40 -9.86 -5.41
C CYS A 84 -0.87 -9.78 -5.37
N LEU A 85 -0.31 -8.96 -4.48
CA LEU A 85 1.14 -8.85 -4.24
C LEU A 85 1.79 -10.18 -3.83
N SER A 86 1.02 -11.12 -3.27
CA SER A 86 1.53 -12.44 -2.93
C SER A 86 2.04 -13.22 -4.16
N SER A 87 1.48 -12.95 -5.35
CA SER A 87 1.96 -13.52 -6.62
C SER A 87 3.30 -12.91 -7.08
N TYR A 88 3.69 -11.76 -6.56
CA TYR A 88 4.90 -11.01 -6.92
C TYR A 88 5.92 -10.94 -5.77
N ILE A 89 5.80 -11.86 -4.80
CA ILE A 89 6.58 -11.82 -3.56
C ILE A 89 8.10 -11.81 -3.81
N GLU A 90 8.59 -12.50 -4.84
CA GLU A 90 10.01 -12.50 -5.19
C GLU A 90 10.48 -11.13 -5.68
N ILE A 91 9.69 -10.45 -6.51
CA ILE A 91 10.01 -9.10 -7.01
C ILE A 91 9.99 -8.11 -5.84
N LEU A 92 8.98 -8.21 -4.98
CA LEU A 92 8.85 -7.37 -3.79
C LEU A 92 10.10 -7.51 -2.90
N LEU A 93 10.44 -8.72 -2.47
CA LEU A 93 11.55 -8.96 -1.54
C LEU A 93 12.92 -8.59 -2.12
N ASN A 94 13.10 -8.68 -3.44
CA ASN A 94 14.35 -8.28 -4.09
C ASN A 94 14.52 -6.75 -4.24
N ASN A 95 13.48 -5.96 -3.94
CA ASN A 95 13.47 -4.50 -4.09
C ASN A 95 13.16 -3.75 -2.78
N CYS A 96 12.99 -4.47 -1.66
CA CYS A 96 12.84 -3.89 -0.31
C CYS A 96 14.18 -3.46 0.30
#